data_AF-A0A2S5DGH0-F1
#
_entry.id   AF-A0A2S5DGH0-F1
#
_cell.length_a   1.000
_cell.length_b   1.000
_cell.length_c   1.000
_cell.angle_alpha   90.00
_cell.angle_beta   90.00
_cell.angle_gamma   90.00
#
_symmetry.space_group_name_H-M   'P 1'
#
loop_
_entity.id
_entity.type
_entity.pdbx_description
1 polymer ?
#
loop_
_entity_poly.entity_id
_entity_poly.type
_entity_poly.pdbx_seq_one_letter_code
_entity_poly.pdbx_strand_id
1 'polypeptide(L)' 'MAKQYCEKCGKETEHKEWIQQKPSQYGKSRKEQLKAFLDGFFSGWGGHGLASIDLVDRYVICQACGNKKLQNHGEQFK' A
#
# COMPACT_ATOMS: atom_id res chain seq x y z
N MET A 1 9.11 -14.46 -4.91
CA MET A 1 10.04 -13.31 -5.00
C MET A 1 10.39 -13.12 -6.46
N ALA A 2 10.41 -11.88 -6.95
CA ALA A 2 10.64 -11.59 -8.37
C ALA A 2 12.03 -10.98 -8.57
N LYS A 3 12.73 -11.39 -9.64
CA LYS A 3 13.98 -10.76 -10.08
C LYS A 3 13.62 -9.56 -10.96
N GLN A 4 14.21 -8.41 -10.65
CA GLN A 4 14.08 -7.20 -11.46
C GLN A 4 15.34 -6.36 -11.34
N TYR A 5 15.56 -5.45 -12.28
CA TYR A 5 16.69 -4.54 -12.26
C TYR A 5 16.59 -3.56 -11.09
N CYS A 6 17.63 -3.50 -10.27
CA CYS A 6 17.73 -2.52 -9.20
C CYS A 6 18.55 -1.31 -9.66
N GLU A 7 17.92 -0.14 -9.75
CA GLU A 7 18.57 1.12 -10.12
C GLU A 7 19.73 1.49 -9.19
N LYS A 8 19.67 1.10 -7.91
CA LYS A 8 20.74 1.35 -6.93
C LYS A 8 21.90 0.36 -7.05
N CYS A 9 21.65 -0.90 -7.42
CA CYS A 9 22.70 -1.90 -7.57
C CYS A 9 23.30 -1.91 -8.98
N GLY A 10 22.62 -1.32 -9.97
CA GLY A 10 23.05 -1.37 -11.37
C GLY A 10 22.95 -2.76 -12.00
N LYS A 11 22.18 -3.68 -11.39
CA LYS A 11 22.07 -5.08 -11.82
C LYS A 11 20.74 -5.69 -11.42
N GLU A 12 20.43 -6.84 -11.99
CA GLU A 12 19.29 -7.65 -11.57
C GLU A 12 19.51 -8.21 -10.17
N THR A 13 18.52 -8.04 -9.31
CA THR A 13 18.51 -8.56 -7.95
C THR A 13 17.14 -9.09 -7.59
N GLU A 14 17.08 -9.93 -6.57
CA GLU A 14 15.80 -10.34 -6.00
C GLU A 14 15.13 -9.17 -5.26
N HIS A 15 13.83 -9.04 -5.46
CA HIS A 15 13.00 -8.06 -4.76
C HIS A 15 11.83 -8.75 -4.08
N LYS A 16 11.51 -8.25 -2.88
CA LYS A 16 10.36 -8.67 -2.09
C LYS A 16 9.29 -7.59 -2.16
N GLU A 17 8.05 -8.02 -2.37
CA GLU A 17 6.89 -7.14 -2.29
C GLU A 17 6.53 -6.89 -0.82
N TRP A 18 6.15 -5.65 -0.53
CA TRP A 18 5.72 -5.22 0.79
C TRP A 18 4.48 -4.34 0.65
N ILE A 19 3.35 -4.80 1.18
CA ILE A 19 2.09 -4.05 1.17
C ILE A 19 1.95 -3.36 2.53
N GLN A 20 1.68 -2.06 2.51
CA GLN A 20 1.50 -1.24 3.71
C GLN A 20 0.20 -0.46 3.59
N GLN A 21 -0.59 -0.40 4.67
CA GLN A 21 -1.80 0.43 4.69
C GLN A 21 -1.42 1.91 4.57
N LYS A 22 -2.11 2.65 3.69
CA LYS A 22 -1.97 4.10 3.61
C LYS A 22 -2.34 4.71 4.96
N PRO A 23 -1.65 5.78 5.41
CA PRO A 23 -2.05 6.46 6.64
C PRO A 23 -3.50 6.95 6.49
N SER A 24 -4.31 6.77 7.54
CA SER A 24 -5.68 7.26 7.54
C SER A 24 -5.69 8.76 7.27
N GLN A 25 -6.58 9.22 6.37
CA GLN A 25 -6.82 10.66 6.17
C GLN A 25 -7.37 11.33 7.44
N TYR A 26 -7.91 10.53 8.36
CA TYR A 26 -8.36 10.95 9.68
C TYR A 26 -7.15 11.07 10.61
N GLY A 27 -7.03 12.21 11.30
CA GLY A 27 -5.93 12.44 12.24
C GLY A 27 -5.91 11.49 13.44
N LYS A 28 -4.87 11.61 14.27
CA LYS A 28 -4.63 10.71 15.42
C LYS A 28 -5.57 10.96 16.62
N SER A 29 -6.48 11.93 16.55
CA SER A 29 -7.38 12.19 17.66
C SER A 29 -8.44 11.09 17.78
N ARG A 30 -8.86 10.77 19.01
CA ARG A 30 -9.92 9.77 19.26
C ARG A 30 -11.22 10.08 18.51
N LYS A 31 -11.53 11.37 18.30
CA LYS A 31 -12.72 11.81 17.56
C LYS A 31 -12.61 11.52 16.07
N GLU A 32 -11.44 11.74 15.49
CA GLU A 32 -11.17 11.43 14.08
C GLU A 32 -11.14 9.92 13.83
N GLN A 33 -10.61 9.12 14.76
CA GLN A 33 -10.66 7.66 14.68
C GLN A 33 -12.08 7.10 14.82
N LEU A 34 -12.91 7.68 15.69
CA LEU A 34 -14.32 7.31 15.82
C LEU A 34 -15.10 7.69 14.55
N LYS A 35 -14.80 8.86 13.97
CA LYS A 35 -15.36 9.27 12.68
C LYS A 35 -14.94 8.31 11.56
N ALA A 36 -13.66 7.94 11.50
CA ALA A 36 -13.15 6.97 10.52
C ALA A 36 -13.84 5.61 10.65
N PHE A 37 -14.09 5.15 11.87
CA PHE A 37 -14.79 3.90 12.13
C PHE A 37 -16.27 3.96 11.73
N LEU A 38 -16.97 5.06 12.04
CA LEU A 38 -18.36 5.25 11.64
C LEU A 38 -18.49 5.41 10.11
N ASP A 39 -17.67 6.25 9.48
CA ASP A 39 -17.68 6.44 8.02
C ASP A 39 -17.32 5.13 7.30
N GLY A 40 -16.38 4.34 7.84
CA GLY A 40 -16.02 3.01 7.33
C GLY A 40 -17.11 1.94 7.51
N PHE A 41 -17.96 2.07 8.53
CA PHE A 41 -19.08 1.15 8.77
C PHE A 41 -20.32 1.50 7.93
N PHE A 42 -20.62 2.79 7.74
CA PHE A 42 -21.77 3.23 6.93
C PHE A 42 -21.52 3.15 5.42
N SER A 43 -20.26 3.25 4.97
CA SER A 43 -19.89 2.96 3.57
C SER A 43 -19.87 1.46 3.22
N GLY A 44 -20.06 0.58 4.22
CA GLY A 44 -19.95 -0.88 4.09
C GLY A 44 -21.17 -1.62 3.53
N TRP A 45 -22.31 -0.96 3.29
CA TRP A 45 -23.49 -1.63 2.72
C TRP A 45 -23.40 -1.71 1.18
N GLY A 46 -22.40 -2.41 0.64
CA GLY A 46 -22.34 -2.58 -0.82
C GLY A 46 -21.13 -3.23 -1.49
N GLY A 47 -20.10 -3.71 -0.79
CA GLY A 47 -18.93 -4.22 -1.53
C GLY A 47 -17.82 -4.84 -0.71
N HIS A 48 -18.08 -5.99 -0.08
CA HIS A 48 -17.00 -6.88 0.34
C HIS A 48 -16.32 -7.47 -0.91
N GLY A 49 -15.16 -6.93 -1.30
CA GLY A 49 -14.25 -7.61 -2.23
C GLY A 49 -13.33 -6.76 -3.10
N LEU A 50 -13.66 -5.50 -3.40
CA LEU A 50 -12.95 -4.72 -4.44
C LEU A 50 -12.40 -3.34 -4.02
N ALA A 51 -12.74 -2.84 -2.84
CA ALA A 51 -12.39 -1.47 -2.42
C ALA A 51 -11.10 -1.34 -1.57
N SER A 52 -10.34 -2.43 -1.38
CA SER A 52 -9.20 -2.43 -0.44
C SER A 52 -7.84 -2.13 -1.09
N ILE A 53 -7.76 -2.07 -2.42
CA ILE A 53 -6.49 -1.84 -3.14
C ILE A 53 -6.07 -0.36 -3.07
N ASP A 54 -7.02 0.57 -3.10
CA ASP A 54 -6.69 2.00 -2.93
C ASP A 54 -6.25 2.34 -1.49
N LEU A 55 -6.61 1.52 -0.50
CA LEU A 55 -6.25 1.77 0.90
C LEU A 55 -4.83 1.29 1.26
N VAL A 56 -4.09 0.74 0.30
CA VAL A 56 -2.75 0.19 0.52
C VAL A 56 -1.74 0.72 -0.50
N ASP A 57 -0.52 0.90 -0.04
CA ASP A 57 0.66 1.12 -0.87
C ASP A 57 1.41 -0.20 -1.04
N ARG A 58 1.69 -0.56 -2.29
CA ARG A 58 2.56 -1.68 -2.64
C ARG A 58 3.96 -1.15 -2.90
N TYR A 59 4.93 -1.67 -2.16
CA TYR A 59 6.35 -1.40 -2.35
C TYR A 59 7.07 -2.65 -2.86
N VAL A 60 8.18 -2.43 -3.54
CA VAL A 60 9.17 -3.46 -3.83
C VAL A 60 10.50 -3.10 -3.18
N ILE A 61 11.07 -4.06 -2.46
CA ILE A 61 12.29 -3.89 -1.67
C ILE A 61 13.37 -4.79 -2.25
N CYS A 62 14.45 -4.19 -2.73
CA CYS A 62 15.64 -4.92 -3.17
C CYS A 62 16.22 -5.71 -2.00
N GLN A 63 16.38 -7.02 -2.14
CA GLN A 63 16.97 -7.87 -1.09
C GLN A 63 18.49 -7.72 -0.99
N ALA A 64 19.14 -7.14 -2.01
CA ALA A 64 20.58 -6.92 -2.00
C ALA A 64 21.00 -5.58 -1.33
N CYS A 65 20.28 -4.48 -1.61
CA CYS A 65 20.63 -3.15 -1.09
C CYS A 65 19.56 -2.53 -0.18
N GLY A 66 18.39 -3.14 -0.02
CA GLY A 66 17.30 -2.63 0.80
C GLY A 66 16.51 -1.47 0.19
N ASN A 67 16.82 -1.04 -1.05
CA ASN A 67 16.10 0.07 -1.69
C ASN A 67 14.60 -0.24 -1.81
N LYS A 68 13.77 0.61 -1.21
CA LYS A 68 12.30 0.53 -1.20
C LYS A 68 11.74 1.47 -2.27
N LYS A 69 11.03 0.91 -3.26
CA LYS A 69 10.38 1.66 -4.35
C LYS A 69 8.88 1.48 -4.26
N LEU A 70 8.12 2.58 -4.32
CA LEU A 70 6.67 2.54 -4.42
C LEU A 70 6.29 2.01 -5.81
N GLN A 71 5.43 1.01 -5.84
CA GLN A 71 5.05 0.31 -7.05
C GLN A 71 3.54 -0.01 -7.04
N ASN A 72 2.75 1.04 -7.03
CA ASN A 72 1.31 1.02 -7.22
C ASN A 72 1.03 1.05 -8.74
N HIS A 73 1.07 -0.11 -9.41
CA HIS A 73 0.78 -0.21 -10.84
C HIS A 73 -0.64 -0.74 -11.06
N GLY A 74 -1.50 0.05 -11.72
CA GLY A 74 -2.87 -0.29 -12.08
C GLY A 74 -3.84 0.87 -11.85
N GLU A 75 -4.95 0.93 -12.61
CA GLU A 75 -6.04 1.91 -12.37
C GLU A 75 -6.68 1.76 -10.98
N GLN A 76 -6.45 0.62 -10.33
CA GLN A 76 -6.93 0.27 -8.99
C GLN A 76 -6.22 1.02 -7.84
N PHE A 77 -5.21 1.84 -8.15
CA PHE A 77 -4.46 2.66 -7.19
C PHE A 77 -4.53 4.18 -7.49
N LYS A 78 -5.41 4.60 -8.41
CA LYS A 78 -5.66 6.01 -8.75
C LYS A 78 -6.81 6.59 -7.94
#